data_AF-V9V2J0-F1
#
_entry.id   AF-V9V2J0-F1
#
_cell.length_a   1.000
_cell.length_b   1.000
_cell.length_c   1.000
_cell.angle_alpha   90.00
_cell.angle_beta   90.00
_cell.angle_gamma   90.00
#
_symmetry.space_group_name_H-M   'P 1'
#
loop_
_entity.id
_entity.type
_entity.pdbx_description
1 polymer ?
#
loop_
_entity_poly.entity_id
_entity_poly.type
_entity_poly.pdbx_seq_one_letter_code
_entity_poly.pdbx_strand_id
1 'polypeptide(L)'
;MKNNLPVSGRAVEFSANANILSTTNPKGAITYVNPDFINISGFSEAELLGVNHNIVRHPDMPPEAFAHMWQTLKDGRSWMGLVKNRCKNGDHYWVSAYVTPMQRNR
;
A
#
# COMPACT_ATOMS: atom_id res chain seq x y z
N MET A 1 9.70 -13.62 3.20
CA MET A 1 9.10 -12.28 2.93
C MET A 1 9.20 -12.01 1.43
N LYS A 2 8.20 -11.38 0.82
CA LYS A 2 8.21 -11.09 -0.62
C LYS A 2 9.11 -9.88 -0.88
N ASN A 3 10.21 -10.08 -1.60
CA ASN A 3 11.11 -9.01 -2.03
C ASN A 3 10.73 -8.59 -3.44
N ASN A 4 10.14 -7.40 -3.58
CA ASN A 4 9.78 -6.87 -4.89
C ASN A 4 11.00 -6.21 -5.52
N LEU A 5 11.55 -6.84 -6.55
CA LEU A 5 12.67 -6.36 -7.37
C LEU A 5 12.21 -6.24 -8.83
N PRO A 6 12.89 -5.40 -9.66
CA PRO A 6 14.02 -4.53 -9.32
C PRO A 6 13.58 -3.28 -8.53
N VAL A 7 14.56 -2.59 -7.93
CA VAL A 7 14.42 -1.23 -7.40
C VAL A 7 15.38 -0.31 -8.15
N SER A 8 14.90 0.83 -8.66
CA SER A 8 15.70 1.77 -9.45
C SER A 8 16.37 2.86 -8.61
N GLY A 9 15.87 3.08 -7.38
CA GLY A 9 16.29 4.19 -6.52
C GLY A 9 15.71 5.56 -6.93
N ARG A 10 14.95 5.64 -8.04
CA ARG A 10 14.30 6.87 -8.47
C ARG A 10 13.00 7.10 -7.69
N ALA A 11 12.84 8.31 -7.15
CA ALA A 11 11.60 8.74 -6.53
C ALA A 11 10.60 9.25 -7.60
N VAL A 12 9.32 8.93 -7.40
CA VAL A 12 8.19 9.43 -8.18
C VAL A 12 7.39 10.36 -7.28
N GLU A 13 7.21 11.58 -7.75
CA GLU A 13 6.35 12.56 -7.08
C GLU A 13 4.94 12.48 -7.65
N PHE A 14 3.99 12.92 -6.83
CA PHE A 14 2.58 13.02 -7.19
C PHE A 14 2.03 14.34 -6.65
N SER A 15 0.92 14.78 -7.24
CA SER A 15 0.24 16.02 -6.84
C SER A 15 -0.11 16.01 -5.35
N ALA A 16 0.01 17.15 -4.67
CA ALA A 16 -0.43 17.31 -3.29
C ALA A 16 -1.94 17.04 -3.11
N ASN A 17 -2.72 17.11 -4.19
CA ASN A 17 -4.15 16.80 -4.21
C ASN A 17 -4.47 15.34 -4.58
N ALA A 18 -3.45 14.51 -4.84
CA ALA A 18 -3.67 13.11 -5.16
C ALA A 18 -4.19 12.36 -3.93
N ASN A 19 -5.18 11.50 -4.15
CA ASN A 19 -5.76 10.68 -3.10
C ASN A 19 -5.45 9.22 -3.39
N ILE A 20 -4.31 8.71 -2.93
CA ILE A 20 -3.91 7.32 -3.16
C ILE A 20 -4.71 6.41 -2.23
N LEU A 21 -5.71 5.71 -2.78
CA LEU A 21 -6.66 4.92 -2.00
C LEU A 21 -6.72 3.47 -2.46
N SER A 22 -6.68 2.57 -1.49
CA SER A 22 -6.99 1.16 -1.67
C SER A 22 -7.79 0.64 -0.47
N THR A 23 -8.55 -0.43 -0.68
CA THR A 23 -9.16 -1.21 0.41
C THR A 23 -8.71 -2.66 0.30
N THR A 24 -8.70 -3.36 1.43
CA THR A 24 -8.36 -4.79 1.46
C THR A 24 -9.38 -5.57 2.26
N ASN A 25 -9.48 -6.87 1.99
CA ASN A 25 -10.08 -7.80 2.93
C ASN A 25 -9.18 -7.99 4.17
N PRO A 26 -9.65 -8.66 5.24
CA PRO A 26 -8.86 -8.89 6.45
C PRO A 26 -7.59 -9.74 6.27
N LYS A 27 -7.45 -10.43 5.12
CA LYS A 27 -6.24 -11.18 4.75
C LYS A 27 -5.21 -10.32 4.01
N GLY A 28 -5.52 -9.05 3.74
CA GLY A 28 -4.65 -8.10 3.04
C GLY A 28 -4.77 -8.12 1.52
N ALA A 29 -5.71 -8.89 0.95
CA ALA A 29 -5.96 -8.88 -0.49
C ALA A 29 -6.77 -7.65 -0.88
N ILE A 30 -6.31 -6.92 -1.89
CA ILE A 30 -6.92 -5.70 -2.38
C ILE A 30 -8.32 -6.00 -2.93
N THR A 31 -9.30 -5.22 -2.48
CA THR A 31 -10.71 -5.29 -2.91
C THR A 31 -11.13 -4.10 -3.74
N TYR A 32 -10.38 -2.99 -3.67
CA TYR A 32 -10.61 -1.79 -4.47
C TYR A 32 -9.32 -0.96 -4.53
N VAL A 33 -9.12 -0.27 -5.65
CA VAL A 33 -8.11 0.77 -5.85
C VAL A 33 -8.73 1.90 -6.65
N ASN A 34 -8.28 3.13 -6.40
CA ASN A 34 -8.71 4.28 -7.19
C ASN A 34 -7.71 4.60 -8.33
N PRO A 35 -8.06 5.50 -9.27
CA PRO A 35 -7.18 5.87 -10.38
C PRO A 35 -5.83 6.42 -9.95
N ASP A 36 -5.76 7.21 -8.87
CA ASP A 36 -4.48 7.76 -8.40
C ASP A 36 -3.52 6.65 -7.95
N PHE A 37 -4.03 5.62 -7.26
CA PHE A 37 -3.24 4.45 -6.89
C PHE A 37 -2.68 3.74 -8.13
N ILE A 38 -3.53 3.48 -9.13
CA ILE A 38 -3.14 2.83 -10.39
C ILE A 38 -2.05 3.64 -11.10
N ASN A 39 -2.26 4.96 -11.21
CA ASN A 39 -1.35 5.87 -11.90
C ASN A 39 0.02 5.93 -11.23
N ILE A 40 0.08 6.08 -9.90
CA ILE A 40 1.37 6.18 -9.20
C ILE A 40 2.09 4.83 -9.11
N SER A 41 1.35 3.73 -8.94
CA SER A 41 1.96 2.41 -8.78
C SER A 41 2.39 1.80 -10.11
N GLY A 42 1.79 2.22 -11.23
CA GLY A 42 2.04 1.67 -12.56
C GLY A 42 1.54 0.24 -12.76
N PHE A 43 0.69 -0.26 -11.85
CA PHE A 43 0.02 -1.55 -11.98
C PHE A 43 -1.39 -1.32 -12.50
N SER A 44 -1.85 -2.19 -13.39
CA SER A 44 -3.26 -2.16 -13.81
C SER A 44 -4.17 -2.63 -12.67
N GLU A 45 -5.44 -2.22 -12.70
CA GLU A 45 -6.45 -2.68 -11.75
C GLU A 45 -6.53 -4.22 -11.70
N ALA A 46 -6.49 -4.87 -12.87
CA ALA A 46 -6.53 -6.34 -12.99
C ALA A 46 -5.33 -7.03 -12.31
N GLU A 47 -4.17 -6.38 -12.23
CA GLU A 47 -3.00 -6.88 -11.52
C GLU A 47 -3.07 -6.65 -10.00
N LEU A 48 -3.94 -5.74 -9.56
CA LEU A 48 -4.06 -5.33 -8.15
C LEU A 48 -5.21 -6.08 -7.45
N LEU A 49 -6.36 -6.20 -8.10
CA LEU A 49 -7.55 -6.80 -7.49
C LEU A 49 -7.32 -8.26 -7.11
N GLY A 50 -7.67 -8.61 -5.86
CA GLY A 50 -7.48 -9.95 -5.30
C GLY A 50 -6.03 -10.26 -4.89
N VAL A 51 -5.07 -9.40 -5.18
CA VAL A 51 -3.66 -9.59 -4.83
C VAL A 51 -3.37 -8.96 -3.46
N ASN A 52 -2.46 -9.57 -2.69
CA ASN A 52 -2.02 -8.99 -1.43
C ASN A 52 -1.36 -7.63 -1.64
N HIS A 53 -1.74 -6.65 -0.81
CA HIS A 53 -1.24 -5.27 -0.88
C HIS A 53 0.30 -5.15 -0.75
N ASN A 54 0.98 -6.20 -0.29
CA ASN A 54 2.44 -6.25 -0.30
C ASN A 54 3.07 -6.26 -1.70
N ILE A 55 2.30 -6.32 -2.80
CA ILE A 55 2.80 -6.17 -4.18
C ILE A 55 3.52 -4.82 -4.41
N VAL A 56 3.06 -3.76 -3.75
CA VAL A 56 3.70 -2.43 -3.79
C VAL A 56 4.72 -2.21 -2.68
N ARG A 57 5.00 -3.21 -1.83
CA ARG A 57 5.96 -3.04 -0.72
C ARG A 57 7.37 -2.82 -1.26
N HIS A 58 8.04 -1.78 -0.77
CA HIS A 58 9.46 -1.58 -1.03
C HIS A 58 10.33 -2.48 -0.12
N PRO A 59 11.42 -3.11 -0.62
CA PRO A 59 12.33 -3.93 0.18
C PRO A 59 12.91 -3.21 1.42
N ASP A 60 13.23 -1.92 1.30
CA ASP A 60 13.71 -1.09 2.43
C ASP A 60 12.72 -0.94 3.59
N MET A 61 11.43 -1.26 3.40
CA MET A 61 10.48 -1.12 4.50
C MET A 61 10.65 -2.25 5.52
N PRO A 62 10.93 -1.93 6.80
CA PRO A 62 11.13 -2.93 7.84
C PRO A 62 9.86 -3.77 8.05
N PRO A 63 9.96 -5.11 8.17
CA PRO A 63 8.80 -5.95 8.46
C PRO A 63 8.08 -5.59 9.76
N GLU A 64 8.80 -5.04 10.73
CA GLU A 64 8.30 -4.59 12.03
C GLU A 64 7.24 -3.49 11.88
N ALA A 65 7.40 -2.58 10.90
CA ALA A 65 6.42 -1.53 10.64
C ALA A 65 5.06 -2.11 10.25
N PHE A 66 5.05 -3.15 9.40
CA PHE A 66 3.82 -3.83 9.00
C PHE A 66 3.27 -4.73 10.11
N ALA A 67 4.13 -5.35 10.92
CA ALA A 67 3.70 -6.11 12.08
C ALA A 67 2.95 -5.20 13.08
N HIS A 68 3.50 -4.02 13.35
CA HIS A 68 2.86 -3.01 14.21
C HIS A 68 1.54 -2.49 13.61
N MET A 69 1.50 -2.23 12.30
CA MET A 69 0.26 -1.86 11.59
C MET A 69 -0.81 -2.93 11.80
N TRP A 70 -0.51 -4.20 11.53
CA TRP A 70 -1.48 -5.29 11.68
C TRP A 70 -1.95 -5.49 13.11
N GLN A 71 -1.06 -5.35 14.10
CA GLN A 71 -1.45 -5.39 15.51
C GLN A 71 -2.44 -4.27 15.83
N THR A 72 -2.13 -3.04 15.41
CA THR A 72 -2.97 -1.86 15.63
C THR A 72 -4.37 -2.04 15.02
N LEU A 73 -4.44 -2.51 13.78
CA LEU A 73 -5.71 -2.74 13.07
C LEU A 73 -6.54 -3.86 13.72
N LYS A 74 -5.91 -4.93 14.21
CA LYS A 74 -6.59 -6.03 14.91
C LYS A 74 -7.18 -5.58 16.25
N ASP A 75 -6.57 -4.59 16.89
CA ASP A 75 -7.10 -3.96 18.09
C ASP A 75 -8.25 -2.98 17.79
N GLY A 76 -8.71 -2.89 16.54
CA GLY A 76 -9.77 -1.98 16.10
C GLY A 76 -9.34 -0.51 16.00
N ARG A 77 -8.03 -0.24 16.05
CA ARG A 77 -7.46 1.12 16.02
C ARG A 77 -6.94 1.46 14.62
N SER A 78 -6.98 2.74 14.27
CA SER A 78 -6.32 3.23 13.06
C SER A 78 -4.80 3.27 13.25
N TRP A 79 -4.07 3.02 12.17
CA TRP A 79 -2.62 3.11 12.11
C TRP A 79 -2.18 4.25 11.19
N MET A 80 -1.13 4.95 11.59
CA MET A 80 -0.47 5.98 10.79
C MET A 80 1.02 5.69 10.71
N GLY A 81 1.61 5.93 9.54
CA GLY A 81 3.05 5.81 9.37
C GLY A 81 3.53 6.18 7.97
N LEU A 82 4.82 6.51 7.89
CA LEU A 82 5.48 6.76 6.62
C LEU A 82 5.77 5.41 5.93
N VAL A 83 5.35 5.27 4.66
CA VAL A 83 5.54 4.05 3.88
C VAL A 83 6.21 4.38 2.55
N LYS A 84 7.31 3.68 2.27
CA LYS A 84 7.93 3.62 0.94
C LYS A 84 7.28 2.50 0.13
N ASN A 85 6.65 2.86 -0.98
CA ASN A 85 6.06 1.91 -1.91
C ASN A 85 6.89 1.85 -3.19
N ARG A 86 6.89 0.69 -3.84
CA ARG A 86 7.57 0.40 -5.09
C ARG A 86 6.57 0.36 -6.23
N CYS A 87 6.84 1.13 -7.29
CA CYS A 87 6.13 1.10 -8.56
C CYS A 87 6.47 -0.18 -9.35
N LYS A 88 5.61 -0.59 -10.28
CA LYS A 88 5.82 -1.78 -11.13
C LYS A 88 7.18 -1.79 -11.84
N ASN A 89 7.63 -0.63 -12.33
CA ASN A 89 8.91 -0.45 -13.02
C ASN A 89 10.14 -0.45 -12.09
N GLY A 90 9.96 -0.47 -10.77
CA GLY A 90 11.03 -0.43 -9.78
C GLY A 90 11.32 0.93 -9.16
N ASP A 91 10.68 2.00 -9.64
CA ASP A 91 10.72 3.30 -8.96
C ASP A 91 9.98 3.24 -7.61
N HIS A 92 10.00 4.33 -6.85
CA HIS A 92 9.34 4.37 -5.56
C HIS A 92 8.65 5.69 -5.26
N TYR A 93 7.66 5.65 -4.38
CA TYR A 93 6.97 6.84 -3.87
C TYR A 93 6.75 6.70 -2.37
N TRP A 94 6.69 7.84 -1.69
CA TRP A 94 6.48 7.91 -0.26
C TRP A 94 5.06 8.38 0.04
N VAL A 95 4.44 7.78 1.04
CA VAL A 95 3.13 8.21 1.54
C VAL A 95 3.14 8.31 3.06
N SER A 96 2.49 9.35 3.59
CA SER A 96 2.01 9.34 4.97
C SER A 96 0.71 8.54 5.00
N ALA A 97 0.82 7.24 5.25
CA ALA A 97 -0.30 6.33 5.18
C ALA A 97 -1.19 6.46 6.43
N TYR A 98 -2.51 6.48 6.19
CA TYR A 98 -3.54 6.31 7.21
C TYR A 98 -4.34 5.04 6.87
N VAL A 99 -4.36 4.06 7.77
CA VAL A 99 -5.04 2.79 7.57
C VAL A 99 -6.04 2.59 8.69
N THR A 100 -7.31 2.41 8.35
CA THR A 100 -8.39 2.23 9.32
C THR A 100 -9.11 0.91 9.07
N PRO A 101 -9.41 0.10 10.11
CA PRO A 101 -10.29 -1.04 9.96
C PRO A 101 -11.70 -0.53 9.61
N MET A 102 -12.35 -1.16 8.63
CA MET A 102 -13.73 -0.86 8.26
C MET A 102 -14.66 -1.94 8.80
N GLN A 103 -15.66 -1.53 9.56
CA GLN A 103 -16.77 -2.39 9.96
C GLN A 103 -17.97 -2.07 9.09
N ARG A 104 -18.54 -3.09 8.45
CA ARG A 104 -19.85 -2.95 7.81
C ARG A 104 -20.87 -3.29 8.89
N ASN A 105 -21.49 -2.27 9.49
CA ASN A 105 -22.62 -2.49 10.38
C ASN A 105 -23.69 -3.29 9.62
N ARG A 106 -24.14 -4.39 10.22
CA ARG A 106 -25.27 -5.18 9.72
C ARG A 106 -26.58 -4.50 10.10
#